data_AF-A0A941C977-F1
#
_entry.id   AF-A0A941C977-F1
#
_cell.length_a   1.000
_cell.length_b   1.000
_cell.length_c   1.000
_cell.angle_alpha   90.00
_cell.angle_beta   90.00
_cell.angle_gamma   90.00
#
_symmetry.space_group_name_H-M   'P 1'
#
loop_
_entity.id
_entity.type
_entity.pdbx_description
1 polymer ?
#
loop_
_entity_poly.entity_id
_entity_poly.type
_entity_poly.pdbx_seq_one_letter_code
_entity_poly.pdbx_strand_id
1 'polypeptide(L)'
;MIKNISLLFISLFFFFQASAFTGLLSDIYIDRVTGEQLGSDGSETNNLRVIDIREWNYVIEEKGGVKSKEGMSELHKNSFVISIDENQIQKEIQKVADDTMDEGLENQVFIVLNVNTGRIHALRDWIPSLKTNKEIIINTYGVGLNSAPRVGEGLMLLAQLHGHPRAVRKDKKNITTVSEFDIEVAKDLGITVFAIDTFDTFDTFKSRTSYKSSRAFHIHKVSKDGSTRNFIGQTFGENGLNTFNFSNYLDSMLRKDESVQIL
;
A
#
# COMPACT_ATOMS: atom_id res chain seq x y z
N MET A 1 -0.84 -65.17 43.75
CA MET A 1 -0.95 -63.77 44.21
C MET A 1 -0.62 -62.87 43.04
N ILE A 2 -1.63 -62.29 42.36
CA ILE A 2 -2.03 -60.86 42.46
C ILE A 2 -0.87 -59.98 41.95
N LYS A 3 -0.93 -59.22 40.84
CA LYS A 3 -2.06 -58.58 40.15
C LYS A 3 -1.62 -58.25 38.70
N ASN A 4 -2.52 -58.48 37.75
CA ASN A 4 -2.48 -57.90 36.41
C ASN A 4 -2.55 -56.38 36.50
N ILE A 5 -1.63 -55.68 35.84
CA ILE A 5 -1.83 -54.28 35.44
C ILE A 5 -1.64 -54.25 33.93
N SER A 6 -2.77 -54.35 33.24
CA SER A 6 -2.91 -54.00 31.84
C SER A 6 -2.93 -52.48 31.78
N LEU A 7 -1.83 -51.84 31.37
CA LEU A 7 -1.85 -50.44 30.98
C LEU A 7 -2.03 -50.37 29.46
N LEU A 8 -3.24 -49.98 29.09
CA LEU A 8 -3.75 -49.73 27.77
C LEU A 8 -2.91 -48.63 27.09
N PHE A 9 -2.06 -48.98 26.12
CA PHE A 9 -1.46 -48.02 25.20
C PHE A 9 -2.53 -47.55 24.22
N ILE A 10 -3.19 -46.43 24.53
CA ILE A 10 -4.02 -45.71 23.56
C ILE A 10 -3.05 -44.98 22.63
N SER A 11 -2.68 -45.65 21.54
CA SER A 11 -2.05 -45.05 20.38
C SER A 11 -3.08 -44.16 19.68
N LEU A 12 -3.17 -42.91 20.10
CA LEU A 12 -3.95 -41.88 19.42
C LEU A 12 -3.15 -41.44 18.17
N PHE A 13 -3.29 -42.21 17.08
CA PHE A 13 -2.90 -41.75 15.74
C PHE A 13 -3.84 -40.60 15.37
N PHE A 14 -3.46 -39.38 15.72
CA PHE A 14 -3.97 -38.20 15.03
C PHE A 14 -3.45 -38.26 13.60
N PHE A 15 -4.29 -38.75 12.69
CA PHE A 15 -4.21 -38.33 11.30
C PHE A 15 -4.58 -36.84 11.26
N PHE A 16 -3.60 -35.98 11.50
CA PHE A 16 -3.62 -34.66 10.90
C PHE A 16 -3.45 -34.90 9.39
N GLN A 17 -4.55 -35.08 8.67
CA GLN A 17 -4.57 -34.57 7.30
C GLN A 17 -4.43 -33.06 7.43
N ALA A 18 -3.19 -32.59 7.50
CA ALA A 18 -2.87 -31.31 6.91
C ALA A 18 -3.23 -31.49 5.43
N SER A 19 -4.46 -31.13 5.06
CA SER A 19 -4.74 -30.65 3.72
C SER A 19 -3.79 -29.48 3.54
N ALA A 20 -2.61 -29.77 3.01
CA ALA A 20 -1.69 -28.78 2.53
C ALA A 20 -2.51 -27.99 1.50
N PHE A 21 -2.95 -26.80 1.89
CA PHE A 21 -3.45 -25.81 0.96
C PHE A 21 -2.24 -25.29 0.19
N THR A 22 -1.58 -26.18 -0.56
CA THR A 22 -0.66 -25.80 -1.63
C THR A 22 -1.53 -25.42 -2.81
N GLY A 23 -2.37 -24.40 -2.62
CA GLY A 23 -2.82 -23.61 -3.75
C GLY A 23 -1.55 -22.99 -4.29
N LEU A 24 -0.98 -23.56 -5.35
CA LEU A 24 0.07 -22.93 -6.12
C LEU A 24 -0.45 -21.55 -6.50
N LEU A 25 0.12 -20.52 -5.88
CA LEU A 25 -0.35 -19.16 -6.04
C LEU A 25 0.13 -18.69 -7.42
N SER A 26 -0.81 -18.50 -8.34
CA SER A 26 -0.53 -18.04 -9.69
C SER A 26 -0.25 -16.53 -9.75
N ASP A 27 0.40 -16.09 -10.81
CA ASP A 27 0.64 -14.67 -11.01
C ASP A 27 -0.69 -13.95 -11.27
N ILE A 28 -0.88 -12.81 -10.62
CA ILE A 28 -2.06 -11.94 -10.74
C ILE A 28 -1.73 -10.77 -11.64
N TYR A 29 -2.65 -10.40 -12.54
CA TYR A 29 -2.46 -9.33 -13.52
C TYR A 29 -3.43 -8.19 -13.25
N ILE A 30 -2.91 -6.97 -13.24
CA ILE A 30 -3.69 -5.73 -13.23
C ILE A 30 -3.52 -4.98 -14.55
N ASP A 31 -4.59 -4.33 -14.99
CA ASP A 31 -4.56 -3.49 -16.17
C ASP A 31 -3.79 -2.19 -15.89
N ARG A 32 -2.84 -1.90 -16.77
CA ARG A 32 -2.01 -0.70 -16.73
C ARG A 32 -2.78 0.59 -16.90
N VAL A 33 -4.00 0.58 -17.46
CA VAL A 33 -4.82 1.79 -17.68
C VAL A 33 -5.72 2.06 -16.49
N THR A 34 -6.54 1.09 -16.11
CA THR A 34 -7.58 1.20 -15.07
C THR A 34 -7.09 0.84 -13.68
N GLY A 35 -6.00 0.08 -13.54
CA GLY A 35 -5.54 -0.49 -12.27
C GLY A 35 -6.37 -1.68 -11.79
N GLU A 36 -7.37 -2.11 -12.56
CA GLU A 36 -8.25 -3.22 -12.20
C GLU A 36 -7.59 -4.57 -12.44
N GLN A 37 -7.84 -5.52 -11.53
CA GLN A 37 -7.39 -6.90 -11.70
C GLN A 37 -8.10 -7.58 -12.88
N LEU A 38 -7.32 -8.13 -13.80
CA LEU A 38 -7.78 -8.84 -15.00
C LEU A 38 -7.98 -10.35 -14.75
N GLY A 39 -7.13 -10.94 -13.91
CA GLY A 39 -7.19 -12.37 -13.59
C GLY A 39 -5.83 -12.91 -13.14
N SER A 40 -5.71 -14.23 -13.17
CA SER A 40 -4.45 -14.94 -12.89
C SER A 40 -4.08 -15.89 -14.03
N ASP A 41 -2.79 -16.18 -14.16
CA ASP A 41 -2.33 -17.24 -15.05
C ASP A 41 -2.32 -18.62 -14.34
N GLY A 42 -1.59 -19.59 -14.88
CA GLY A 42 -1.35 -20.91 -14.27
C GLY A 42 0.08 -21.09 -13.75
N SER A 43 0.85 -20.00 -13.59
CA SER A 43 2.23 -20.08 -13.11
C SER A 43 2.31 -20.44 -11.63
N GLU A 44 3.50 -20.79 -11.18
CA GLU A 44 3.80 -21.15 -9.79
C GLU A 44 4.68 -20.08 -9.11
N THR A 45 4.62 -18.84 -9.58
CA THR A 45 5.53 -17.77 -9.14
C THR A 45 4.91 -16.72 -8.23
N ASN A 46 3.57 -16.66 -8.11
CA ASN A 46 2.82 -15.74 -7.24
C ASN A 46 3.18 -14.24 -7.38
N ASN A 47 3.64 -13.81 -8.55
CA ASN A 47 3.94 -12.42 -8.78
C ASN A 47 2.66 -11.62 -9.04
N LEU A 48 2.66 -10.37 -8.59
CA LEU A 48 1.72 -9.38 -9.09
C LEU A 48 2.34 -8.73 -10.33
N ARG A 49 1.55 -8.52 -11.39
CA ARG A 49 2.03 -8.02 -12.67
C ARG A 49 1.12 -6.93 -13.23
N VAL A 50 1.72 -5.98 -13.93
CA VAL A 50 1.00 -4.95 -14.69
C VAL A 50 1.12 -5.19 -16.19
N ILE A 51 0.01 -5.11 -16.93
CA ILE A 51 -0.08 -5.42 -18.36
C ILE A 51 -1.10 -4.52 -19.07
N ASP A 52 -0.99 -4.36 -20.39
CA ASP A 52 -2.06 -3.77 -21.22
C ASP A 52 -3.20 -4.76 -21.42
N ILE A 53 -4.44 -4.35 -21.20
CA ILE A 53 -5.62 -5.20 -21.41
C ILE A 53 -5.71 -5.79 -22.83
N ARG A 54 -5.16 -5.11 -23.84
CA ARG A 54 -5.13 -5.61 -25.22
C ARG A 54 -4.23 -6.84 -25.34
N GLU A 55 -3.09 -6.83 -24.65
CA GLU A 55 -2.16 -7.98 -24.62
C GLU A 55 -2.78 -9.15 -23.85
N TRP A 56 -3.50 -8.86 -22.76
CA TRP A 56 -4.25 -9.87 -22.02
C TRP A 56 -5.32 -10.54 -22.90
N ASN A 57 -6.13 -9.75 -23.62
CA ASN A 57 -7.17 -10.27 -24.51
C ASN A 57 -6.57 -11.06 -25.68
N TYR A 58 -5.47 -10.58 -26.26
CA TYR A 58 -4.73 -11.30 -27.30
C TYR A 58 -4.30 -12.70 -26.84
N VAL A 59 -3.84 -12.85 -25.60
CA VAL A 59 -3.48 -14.17 -25.05
C VAL A 59 -4.69 -15.09 -24.92
N ILE A 60 -5.84 -14.54 -24.49
CA ILE A 60 -7.08 -15.31 -24.37
C ILE A 60 -7.51 -15.85 -25.74
N GLU A 61 -7.47 -15.01 -26.76
CA GLU A 61 -8.01 -15.30 -28.10
C GLU A 61 -7.05 -16.14 -28.94
N GLU A 62 -5.76 -15.81 -28.93
CA GLU A 62 -4.80 -16.28 -29.95
C GLU A 62 -3.72 -17.22 -29.40
N LYS A 63 -3.58 -17.32 -28.07
CA LYS A 63 -2.52 -18.13 -27.43
C LYS A 63 -3.06 -19.31 -26.63
N GLY A 64 -4.30 -19.73 -26.87
CA GLY A 64 -4.88 -20.88 -26.17
C GLY A 64 -5.24 -20.60 -24.71
N GLY A 65 -5.37 -19.33 -24.33
CA GLY A 65 -5.79 -18.91 -22.99
C GLY A 65 -4.65 -18.70 -22.00
N VAL A 66 -4.96 -18.01 -20.90
CA VAL A 66 -3.99 -17.54 -19.88
C VAL A 66 -3.32 -18.66 -19.07
N LYS A 67 -3.84 -19.89 -19.13
CA LYS A 67 -3.29 -21.06 -18.43
C LYS A 67 -2.51 -22.00 -19.35
N SER A 68 -2.49 -21.75 -20.65
CA SER A 68 -1.66 -22.51 -21.59
C SER A 68 -0.19 -22.13 -21.42
N LYS A 69 0.73 -23.00 -21.88
CA LYS A 69 2.16 -22.73 -21.81
C LYS A 69 2.54 -21.52 -22.68
N GLU A 70 2.00 -21.45 -23.88
CA GLU A 70 2.22 -20.37 -24.84
C GLU A 70 1.63 -19.06 -24.32
N GLY A 71 0.39 -19.09 -23.81
CA GLY A 71 -0.27 -17.92 -23.23
C GLY A 71 0.45 -17.36 -22.02
N MET A 72 0.85 -18.22 -21.08
CA MET A 72 1.63 -17.81 -19.91
C MET A 72 2.98 -17.19 -20.31
N SER A 73 3.68 -17.79 -21.29
CA SER A 73 4.94 -17.23 -21.80
C SER A 73 4.74 -15.84 -22.43
N GLU A 74 3.65 -15.62 -23.17
CA GLU A 74 3.36 -14.32 -23.79
C GLU A 74 2.95 -13.28 -22.75
N LEU A 75 2.16 -13.67 -21.74
CA LEU A 75 1.83 -12.81 -20.60
C LEU A 75 3.08 -12.37 -19.84
N HIS A 76 4.00 -13.29 -19.54
CA HIS A 76 5.23 -12.98 -18.80
C HIS A 76 6.15 -12.03 -19.58
N LYS A 77 6.14 -12.12 -20.91
CA LYS A 77 6.92 -11.29 -21.82
C LYS A 77 6.38 -9.87 -21.96
N ASN A 78 5.06 -9.71 -21.99
CA ASN A 78 4.40 -8.42 -22.23
C ASN A 78 3.90 -7.72 -20.95
N SER A 79 4.31 -8.21 -19.78
CA SER A 79 3.98 -7.64 -18.48
C SER A 79 5.23 -7.30 -17.68
N PHE A 80 5.06 -6.47 -16.66
CA PHE A 80 6.10 -6.18 -15.67
C PHE A 80 5.71 -6.75 -14.32
N VAL A 81 6.64 -7.47 -13.68
CA VAL A 81 6.48 -7.84 -12.27
C VAL A 81 6.49 -6.59 -11.42
N ILE A 82 5.49 -6.45 -10.56
CA ILE A 82 5.38 -5.32 -9.66
C ILE A 82 6.39 -5.48 -8.52
N SER A 83 7.15 -4.41 -8.28
CA SER A 83 8.11 -4.32 -7.18
C SER A 83 7.82 -3.07 -6.36
N ILE A 84 7.94 -3.16 -5.04
CA ILE A 84 7.63 -2.06 -4.13
C ILE A 84 8.90 -1.60 -3.42
N ASP A 85 9.24 -0.32 -3.58
CA ASP A 85 10.40 0.28 -2.92
C ASP A 85 10.04 0.76 -1.50
N GLU A 86 9.81 -0.20 -0.59
CA GLU A 86 9.41 0.06 0.80
C GLU A 86 10.33 1.08 1.48
N ASN A 87 11.64 0.90 1.33
CA ASN A 87 12.64 1.72 1.99
C ASN A 87 12.58 3.17 1.49
N GLN A 88 12.41 3.38 0.19
CA GLN A 88 12.27 4.73 -0.35
C GLN A 88 10.94 5.36 0.06
N ILE A 89 9.84 4.61 0.04
CA ILE A 89 8.52 5.10 0.49
C ILE A 89 8.59 5.56 1.93
N GLN A 90 9.08 4.73 2.84
CA GLN A 90 9.16 5.06 4.25
C GLN A 90 10.07 6.26 4.54
N LYS A 91 11.18 6.40 3.80
CA LYS A 91 12.07 7.57 3.93
C LYS A 91 11.39 8.86 3.52
N GLU A 92 10.69 8.86 2.39
CA GLU A 92 9.97 10.05 1.93
C GLU A 92 8.83 10.42 2.88
N ILE A 93 8.17 9.43 3.47
CA ILE A 93 7.12 9.62 4.45
C ILE A 93 7.64 10.27 5.73
N GLN A 94 8.75 9.77 6.27
CA GLN A 94 9.38 10.41 7.43
C GLN A 94 9.78 11.85 7.10
N LYS A 95 10.33 12.07 5.89
CA LYS A 95 10.70 13.41 5.44
C LYS A 95 9.48 14.33 5.32
N VAL A 96 8.34 13.86 4.81
CA VAL A 96 7.09 14.64 4.78
C VAL A 96 6.66 15.05 6.19
N ALA A 97 6.76 14.12 7.14
CA ALA A 97 6.37 14.38 8.52
C ALA A 97 7.31 15.41 9.19
N ASP A 98 8.61 15.24 9.02
CA ASP A 98 9.62 16.17 9.55
C ASP A 98 9.45 17.57 8.95
N ASP A 99 9.34 17.68 7.62
CA ASP A 99 9.15 18.96 6.94
C ASP A 99 7.84 19.65 7.36
N THR A 100 6.75 18.88 7.53
CA THR A 100 5.46 19.43 8.00
C THR A 100 5.57 20.01 9.41
N MET A 101 6.26 19.30 10.31
CA MET A 101 6.49 19.77 11.67
C MET A 101 7.33 21.06 11.69
N ASP A 102 8.42 21.09 10.91
CA ASP A 102 9.39 22.18 10.92
C ASP A 102 8.86 23.44 10.20
N GLU A 103 8.18 23.27 9.06
CA GLU A 103 7.63 24.38 8.28
C GLU A 103 6.29 24.89 8.84
N GLY A 104 5.54 24.05 9.57
CA GLY A 104 4.18 24.35 10.01
C GLY A 104 3.17 24.43 8.85
N LEU A 105 3.50 23.79 7.72
CA LEU A 105 2.70 23.72 6.49
C LEU A 105 2.48 22.24 6.13
N GLU A 106 1.36 21.93 5.50
CA GLU A 106 1.13 20.58 4.98
C GLU A 106 2.16 20.27 3.89
N ASN A 107 2.86 19.15 4.04
CA ASN A 107 3.69 18.57 2.99
C ASN A 107 3.07 17.24 2.55
N GLN A 108 3.29 16.84 1.30
CA GLN A 108 2.77 15.59 0.77
C GLN A 108 3.73 14.82 -0.13
N VAL A 109 3.41 13.55 -0.32
CA VAL A 109 4.06 12.61 -1.21
C VAL A 109 3.00 11.70 -1.85
N PHE A 110 3.20 11.34 -3.10
CA PHE A 110 2.35 10.39 -3.81
C PHE A 110 3.01 9.02 -3.84
N ILE A 111 2.25 7.96 -3.58
CA ILE A 111 2.69 6.59 -3.86
C ILE A 111 2.15 6.23 -5.24
N VAL A 112 3.06 5.94 -6.17
CA VAL A 112 2.73 5.73 -7.58
C VAL A 112 3.24 4.38 -8.07
N LEU A 113 2.46 3.72 -8.93
CA LEU A 113 2.92 2.63 -9.78
C LEU A 113 3.36 3.20 -11.12
N ASN A 114 4.64 3.03 -11.46
CA ASN A 114 5.10 3.22 -12.83
C ASN A 114 4.69 2.01 -13.67
N VAL A 115 3.64 2.17 -14.47
CA VAL A 115 3.07 1.06 -15.26
C VAL A 115 3.94 0.62 -16.44
N ASN A 116 4.99 1.38 -16.76
CA ASN A 116 5.98 1.03 -17.78
C ASN A 116 7.16 0.21 -17.22
N THR A 117 7.26 0.09 -15.90
CA THR A 117 8.39 -0.62 -15.25
C THR A 117 7.96 -1.58 -14.15
N GLY A 118 6.71 -1.51 -13.69
CA GLY A 118 6.22 -2.29 -12.54
C GLY A 118 6.68 -1.74 -11.18
N ARG A 119 7.40 -0.60 -11.13
CA ARG A 119 7.95 -0.10 -9.87
C ARG A 119 6.95 0.80 -9.13
N ILE A 120 6.64 0.43 -7.89
CA ILE A 120 5.93 1.26 -6.93
C ILE A 120 6.94 2.02 -6.07
N HIS A 121 6.78 3.33 -6.01
CA HIS A 121 7.68 4.23 -5.25
C HIS A 121 6.95 5.50 -4.84
N ALA A 122 7.56 6.24 -3.92
CA ALA A 122 7.10 7.54 -3.49
C ALA A 122 7.65 8.65 -4.41
N LEU A 123 6.79 9.56 -4.83
CA LEU A 123 7.10 10.77 -5.59
C LEU A 123 6.72 11.98 -4.74
N ARG A 124 7.71 12.74 -4.28
CA ARG A 124 7.48 13.95 -3.49
C ARG A 124 6.80 14.99 -4.38
N ASP A 125 5.69 15.54 -3.91
CA ASP A 125 5.14 16.72 -4.56
C ASP A 125 5.95 17.94 -4.09
N TRP A 126 6.49 18.68 -5.05
CA TRP A 126 7.29 19.88 -4.82
C TRP A 126 6.76 21.01 -5.70
N ILE A 127 5.48 21.32 -5.57
CA ILE A 127 4.91 22.55 -6.15
C ILE A 127 4.78 23.58 -5.02
N PRO A 128 5.75 24.51 -4.85
CA PRO A 128 5.75 25.48 -3.74
C PRO A 128 4.47 26.33 -3.65
N SER A 129 3.82 26.60 -4.79
CA SER A 129 2.60 27.41 -4.84
C SER A 129 1.35 26.69 -4.34
N LEU A 130 1.40 25.38 -4.12
CA LEU A 130 0.29 24.57 -3.62
C LEU A 130 0.47 24.16 -2.14
N LYS A 131 1.58 24.57 -1.50
CA LYS A 131 1.77 24.37 -0.06
C LYS A 131 0.82 25.28 0.72
N THR A 132 -0.09 24.70 1.48
CA THR A 132 -0.96 25.45 2.39
C THR A 132 -0.86 24.89 3.81
N ASN A 133 -1.52 25.54 4.77
CA ASN A 133 -1.65 25.06 6.14
C ASN A 133 -3.05 24.51 6.44
N LYS A 134 -3.79 24.09 5.40
CA LYS A 134 -5.19 23.68 5.50
C LYS A 134 -5.60 22.53 4.57
N GLU A 135 -5.10 22.54 3.33
CA GLU A 135 -5.47 21.59 2.28
C GLU A 135 -4.38 21.53 1.21
N ILE A 136 -4.21 20.36 0.58
CA ILE A 136 -3.37 20.25 -0.61
C ILE A 136 -4.19 19.75 -1.80
N ILE A 137 -3.98 20.39 -2.94
CA ILE A 137 -4.59 20.04 -4.22
C ILE A 137 -3.74 18.95 -4.89
N ILE A 138 -4.39 17.87 -5.31
CA ILE A 138 -3.76 16.83 -6.13
C ILE A 138 -4.10 17.10 -7.59
N ASN A 139 -3.12 17.52 -8.37
CA ASN A 139 -3.28 17.65 -9.81
C ASN A 139 -3.19 16.27 -10.45
N THR A 140 -4.35 15.71 -10.81
CA THR A 140 -4.43 14.45 -11.54
C THR A 140 -4.99 14.63 -12.94
N TYR A 141 -4.72 13.67 -13.82
CA TYR A 141 -5.41 13.53 -15.09
C TYR A 141 -5.76 12.06 -15.35
N GLY A 142 -6.78 11.83 -16.18
CA GLY A 142 -7.14 10.51 -16.70
C GLY A 142 -6.54 10.28 -18.09
N VAL A 143 -6.27 9.02 -18.41
CA VAL A 143 -5.81 8.60 -19.75
C VAL A 143 -6.93 7.94 -20.58
N GLY A 144 -8.16 7.95 -20.06
CA GLY A 144 -9.35 7.41 -20.72
C GLY A 144 -10.54 7.34 -19.78
N LEU A 145 -11.66 6.81 -20.29
CA LEU A 145 -12.82 6.49 -19.45
C LEU A 145 -12.43 5.44 -18.40
N ASN A 146 -12.82 5.66 -17.14
CA ASN A 146 -12.52 4.79 -16.00
C ASN A 146 -11.02 4.54 -15.75
N SER A 147 -10.13 5.38 -16.27
CA SER A 147 -8.69 5.23 -16.00
C SER A 147 -8.37 5.59 -14.55
N ALA A 148 -7.44 4.86 -13.95
CA ALA A 148 -6.87 5.27 -12.66
C ALA A 148 -6.19 6.64 -12.77
N PRO A 149 -6.28 7.48 -11.71
CA PRO A 149 -5.70 8.82 -11.71
C PRO A 149 -4.19 8.79 -11.96
N ARG A 150 -3.68 9.81 -12.67
CA ARG A 150 -2.26 9.98 -12.99
C ARG A 150 -1.71 11.29 -12.48
N VAL A 151 -0.48 11.23 -11.96
CA VAL A 151 0.30 12.42 -11.57
C VAL A 151 1.49 12.67 -12.50
N GLY A 152 1.62 11.86 -13.56
CA GLY A 152 2.65 11.97 -14.57
C GLY A 152 2.56 10.83 -15.58
N GLU A 153 3.36 10.92 -16.64
CA GLU A 153 3.34 9.91 -17.71
C GLU A 153 3.68 8.52 -17.18
N GLY A 154 2.75 7.58 -17.33
CA GLY A 154 2.89 6.22 -16.81
C GLY A 154 2.84 6.09 -15.28
N LEU A 155 2.61 7.17 -14.53
CA LEU A 155 2.59 7.17 -13.07
C LEU A 155 1.14 7.09 -12.57
N MET A 156 0.67 5.87 -12.33
CA MET A 156 -0.63 5.61 -11.69
C MET A 156 -0.56 6.02 -10.22
N LEU A 157 -1.47 6.90 -9.78
CA LEU A 157 -1.59 7.27 -8.39
C LEU A 157 -2.32 6.16 -7.62
N LEU A 158 -1.63 5.57 -6.64
CA LEU A 158 -2.19 4.52 -5.77
C LEU A 158 -2.65 5.06 -4.43
N ALA A 159 -1.87 5.99 -3.88
CA ALA A 159 -2.19 6.65 -2.63
C ALA A 159 -1.56 8.05 -2.54
N GLN A 160 -2.16 8.89 -1.72
CA GLN A 160 -1.57 10.14 -1.25
C GLN A 160 -1.16 9.95 0.22
N LEU A 161 -0.05 10.56 0.62
CA LEU A 161 0.27 10.73 2.03
C LEU A 161 0.62 12.20 2.30
N HIS A 162 0.08 12.76 3.37
CA HIS A 162 0.37 14.13 3.78
C HIS A 162 0.50 14.27 5.30
N GLY A 163 1.19 15.31 5.75
CA GLY A 163 1.34 15.63 7.18
C GLY A 163 0.37 16.73 7.61
N HIS A 164 -0.26 16.56 8.76
CA HIS A 164 -1.07 17.58 9.43
C HIS A 164 -0.18 18.45 10.34
N PRO A 165 -0.01 19.75 10.03
CA PRO A 165 0.74 20.66 10.89
C PRO A 165 -0.05 21.02 12.15
N ARG A 166 0.68 21.51 13.16
CA ARG A 166 0.05 22.05 14.38
C ARG A 166 -0.79 23.29 14.05
N ALA A 167 -2.01 23.34 14.55
CA ALA A 167 -2.87 24.50 14.42
C ALA A 167 -2.25 25.71 15.16
N VAL A 168 -2.05 26.81 14.43
CA VAL A 168 -1.42 28.05 14.97
C VAL A 168 -2.46 28.97 15.62
N ARG A 169 -3.73 28.86 15.25
CA ARG A 169 -4.82 29.69 15.78
C ARG A 169 -5.26 29.23 17.17
N LYS A 170 -5.35 30.16 18.13
CA LYS A 170 -5.71 29.88 19.53
C LYS A 170 -7.11 29.27 19.73
N ASP A 171 -8.03 29.50 18.80
CA ASP A 171 -9.39 28.96 18.82
C ASP A 171 -9.52 27.60 18.12
N LYS A 172 -8.43 27.08 17.53
CA LYS A 172 -8.41 25.79 16.86
C LYS A 172 -7.64 24.77 17.70
N LYS A 173 -8.11 23.54 17.66
CA LYS A 173 -7.41 22.37 18.21
C LYS A 173 -7.20 21.37 17.08
N ASN A 174 -6.02 20.75 17.06
CA ASN A 174 -5.81 19.59 16.24
C ASN A 174 -6.65 18.42 16.77
N ILE A 175 -7.07 17.54 15.86
CA ILE A 175 -7.76 16.29 16.19
C ILE A 175 -6.94 15.17 15.54
N THR A 176 -6.69 14.11 16.30
CA THR A 176 -5.82 12.99 15.90
C THR A 176 -6.58 12.01 15.00
N THR A 177 -6.78 12.38 13.74
CA THR A 177 -7.60 11.66 12.75
C THR A 177 -7.42 12.25 11.36
N VAL A 178 -7.88 11.56 10.33
CA VAL A 178 -8.12 12.10 8.97
C VAL A 178 -9.24 13.14 8.97
N SER A 179 -9.18 14.11 8.05
CA SER A 179 -10.18 15.16 7.85
C SER A 179 -11.36 14.71 6.95
N GLU A 180 -12.46 15.47 6.96
CA GLU A 180 -13.58 15.24 6.01
C GLU A 180 -13.13 15.43 4.56
N PHE A 181 -12.23 16.39 4.32
CA PHE A 181 -11.65 16.63 3.00
C PHE A 181 -10.85 15.43 2.50
N ASP A 182 -10.09 14.76 3.37
CA ASP A 182 -9.37 13.53 3.02
C ASP A 182 -10.32 12.41 2.57
N ILE A 183 -11.52 12.36 3.18
CA ILE A 183 -12.55 11.39 2.83
C ILE A 183 -13.14 11.68 1.45
N GLU A 184 -13.42 12.95 1.16
CA GLU A 184 -13.90 13.38 -0.15
C GLU A 184 -12.86 13.09 -1.24
N VAL A 185 -11.60 13.49 -1.01
CA VAL A 185 -10.50 13.24 -1.95
C VAL A 185 -10.27 11.75 -2.21
N ALA A 186 -10.28 10.92 -1.16
CA ALA A 186 -10.12 9.47 -1.29
C ALA A 186 -11.21 8.84 -2.17
N LYS A 187 -12.47 9.27 -2.01
CA LYS A 187 -13.61 8.79 -2.80
C LYS A 187 -13.56 9.31 -4.24
N ASP A 188 -13.33 10.60 -4.43
CA ASP A 188 -13.38 11.25 -5.73
C ASP A 188 -12.27 10.74 -6.66
N LEU A 189 -11.08 10.49 -6.12
CA LEU A 189 -9.95 9.95 -6.87
C LEU A 189 -9.91 8.42 -6.86
N GLY A 190 -10.65 7.75 -5.98
CA GLY A 190 -10.64 6.30 -5.83
C GLY A 190 -9.30 5.74 -5.31
N ILE A 191 -8.62 6.48 -4.43
CA ILE A 191 -7.29 6.13 -3.88
C ILE A 191 -7.32 6.00 -2.36
N THR A 192 -6.25 5.45 -1.78
CA THR A 192 -6.04 5.57 -0.33
C THR A 192 -5.41 6.93 -0.01
N VAL A 193 -5.89 7.61 1.02
CA VAL A 193 -5.24 8.80 1.60
C VAL A 193 -4.69 8.43 2.96
N PHE A 194 -3.42 8.73 3.20
CA PHE A 194 -2.77 8.59 4.50
C PHE A 194 -2.52 9.97 5.10
N ALA A 195 -2.86 10.14 6.36
CA ALA A 195 -2.59 11.37 7.11
C ALA A 195 -1.62 11.10 8.24
N ILE A 196 -0.67 12.01 8.46
CA ILE A 196 0.33 11.91 9.52
C ILE A 196 0.15 13.06 10.50
N ASP A 197 -0.12 12.75 11.76
CA ASP A 197 -0.25 13.77 12.77
C ASP A 197 1.13 14.21 13.27
N THR A 198 1.60 15.36 12.80
CA THR A 198 2.92 15.90 13.17
C THR A 198 2.87 16.85 14.37
N PHE A 199 1.71 16.97 15.01
CA PHE A 199 1.42 17.90 16.11
C PHE A 199 1.30 17.22 17.47
N ASP A 200 1.15 15.88 17.53
CA ASP A 200 0.99 15.13 18.77
C ASP A 200 2.16 14.16 18.99
N THR A 201 2.54 13.92 20.24
CA THR A 201 3.66 13.03 20.60
C THR A 201 3.15 11.95 21.55
N PHE A 202 2.81 10.77 21.03
CA PHE A 202 2.78 9.56 21.86
C PHE A 202 4.13 8.84 21.71
N ASP A 203 4.75 8.54 22.85
CA ASP A 203 5.95 7.71 23.06
C ASP A 203 7.06 7.75 22.00
N THR A 204 7.97 8.72 22.13
CA THR A 204 9.30 8.64 21.50
C THR A 204 10.14 7.56 22.19
N PHE A 205 10.33 6.41 21.53
CA PHE A 205 11.36 5.44 21.91
C PHE A 205 12.71 5.91 21.34
N LYS A 206 13.73 6.07 22.20
CA LYS A 206 15.04 6.64 21.84
C LYS A 206 16.06 5.56 21.46
N SER A 207 16.72 5.69 20.30
CA SER A 207 17.84 4.82 19.87
C SER A 207 19.04 5.66 19.50
N ARG A 208 20.22 5.08 19.70
CA ARG A 208 21.53 5.70 19.50
C ARG A 208 21.93 5.86 18.02
N THR A 209 21.10 5.43 17.08
CA THR A 209 21.41 5.44 15.63
C THR A 209 20.46 6.28 14.77
N SER A 210 19.64 7.16 15.37
CA SER A 210 18.84 8.15 14.64
C SER A 210 19.68 9.21 13.92
N TYR A 211 19.14 9.78 12.84
CA TYR A 211 19.46 11.18 12.53
C TYR A 211 19.06 11.98 13.76
N LYS A 212 20.02 12.64 14.42
CA LYS A 212 19.74 13.50 15.59
C LYS A 212 18.47 14.31 15.30
N SER A 213 17.42 14.11 16.11
CA SER A 213 16.13 14.81 16.18
C SER A 213 14.89 14.36 15.36
N SER A 214 14.84 13.20 14.67
CA SER A 214 13.58 12.74 14.03
C SER A 214 12.58 12.10 15.03
N ARG A 215 11.29 12.42 14.91
CA ARG A 215 10.21 11.89 15.77
C ARG A 215 9.35 10.87 15.01
N ALA A 216 8.81 9.89 15.73
CA ALA A 216 7.80 8.98 15.18
C ALA A 216 6.45 9.69 15.23
N PHE A 217 5.68 9.59 14.15
CA PHE A 217 4.36 10.21 14.04
C PHE A 217 3.32 9.18 13.63
N HIS A 218 2.11 9.28 14.20
CA HIS A 218 1.03 8.36 13.89
C HIS A 218 0.53 8.54 12.47
N ILE A 219 0.24 7.41 11.84
CA ILE A 219 -0.35 7.32 10.52
C ILE A 219 -1.82 6.91 10.68
N HIS A 220 -2.68 7.60 9.97
CA HIS A 220 -4.10 7.30 9.79
C HIS A 220 -4.37 7.07 8.31
N LYS A 221 -5.48 6.43 7.95
CA LYS A 221 -5.89 6.29 6.55
C LYS A 221 -7.36 6.50 6.32
N VAL A 222 -7.66 6.92 5.09
CA VAL A 222 -8.94 6.77 4.43
C VAL A 222 -8.77 5.83 3.24
N SER A 223 -9.59 4.79 3.15
CA SER A 223 -9.63 3.92 1.97
C SER A 223 -10.48 4.54 0.86
N LYS A 224 -10.40 4.03 -0.37
CA LYS A 224 -11.13 4.57 -1.54
C LYS A 224 -12.66 4.64 -1.40
N ASP A 225 -13.25 3.88 -0.48
CA ASP A 225 -14.68 3.89 -0.17
C ASP A 225 -15.06 4.95 0.89
N GLY A 226 -14.05 5.68 1.41
CA GLY A 226 -14.19 6.64 2.50
C GLY A 226 -14.09 6.04 3.90
N SER A 227 -13.86 4.74 4.04
CA SER A 227 -13.68 4.13 5.36
C SER A 227 -12.40 4.63 6.02
N THR A 228 -12.50 5.08 7.27
CA THR A 228 -11.36 5.61 8.02
C THR A 228 -10.81 4.57 8.98
N ARG A 229 -9.49 4.59 9.19
CA ARG A 229 -8.83 3.87 10.28
C ARG A 229 -7.75 4.76 10.87
N ASN A 230 -7.82 4.96 12.18
CA ASN A 230 -6.84 5.74 12.91
C ASN A 230 -5.78 4.84 13.53
N PHE A 231 -4.57 5.36 13.71
CA PHE A 231 -3.44 4.69 14.36
C PHE A 231 -3.06 3.36 13.68
N ILE A 232 -3.02 3.33 12.36
CA ILE A 232 -2.63 2.12 11.60
C ILE A 232 -1.12 1.82 11.67
N GLY A 233 -0.35 2.75 12.23
CA GLY A 233 1.07 2.61 12.46
C GLY A 233 1.74 3.95 12.70
N GLN A 234 3.06 3.98 12.56
CA GLN A 234 3.88 5.17 12.75
C GLN A 234 5.05 5.23 11.77
N THR A 235 5.54 6.45 11.53
CA THR A 235 6.80 6.70 10.81
C THR A 235 8.02 6.21 11.60
N PHE A 236 9.18 6.08 10.96
CA PHE A 236 10.40 5.48 11.52
C PHE A 236 10.87 6.03 12.88
N GLY A 237 10.75 7.35 13.09
CA GLY A 237 11.21 8.03 14.30
C GLY A 237 12.68 7.76 14.69
N GLU A 238 12.98 7.87 15.98
CA GLU A 238 14.36 7.83 16.52
C GLU A 238 14.97 6.41 16.52
N ASN A 239 14.15 5.36 16.36
CA ASN A 239 14.62 3.96 16.34
C ASN A 239 14.73 3.34 14.96
N GLY A 240 14.28 4.02 13.91
CA GLY A 240 14.12 3.39 12.60
C GLY A 240 13.06 2.30 12.57
N LEU A 241 12.17 2.25 13.57
CA LEU A 241 11.10 1.27 13.68
C LEU A 241 9.80 1.89 13.15
N ASN A 242 9.49 1.62 11.88
CA ASN A 242 8.15 1.80 11.34
C ASN A 242 7.26 0.66 11.83
N THR A 243 5.98 0.94 12.09
CA THR A 243 5.00 -0.11 12.42
C THR A 243 4.00 -0.36 11.30
N PHE A 244 4.03 0.45 10.24
CA PHE A 244 3.25 0.21 9.04
C PHE A 244 4.13 -0.34 7.91
N ASN A 245 3.69 -1.40 7.24
CA ASN A 245 4.36 -1.99 6.08
C ASN A 245 3.56 -1.63 4.82
N PHE A 246 4.07 -0.68 4.03
CA PHE A 246 3.38 -0.23 2.82
C PHE A 246 3.37 -1.32 1.75
N SER A 247 4.42 -2.12 1.65
CA SER A 247 4.52 -3.20 0.68
C SER A 247 3.42 -4.23 0.85
N ASN A 248 3.19 -4.69 2.09
CA ASN A 248 2.10 -5.61 2.38
C ASN A 248 0.73 -5.00 2.08
N TYR A 249 0.52 -3.74 2.47
CA TYR A 249 -0.74 -3.04 2.22
C TYR A 249 -1.01 -2.88 0.72
N LEU A 250 -0.03 -2.39 -0.04
CA LEU A 250 -0.17 -2.10 -1.47
C LEU A 250 -0.30 -3.39 -2.28
N ASP A 251 0.44 -4.45 -1.94
CA ASP A 251 0.28 -5.77 -2.57
C ASP A 251 -1.13 -6.32 -2.35
N SER A 252 -1.63 -6.35 -1.11
CA SER A 252 -2.99 -6.79 -0.80
C SER A 252 -4.06 -5.95 -1.51
N MET A 253 -3.91 -4.62 -1.49
CA MET A 253 -4.82 -3.69 -2.15
C MET A 253 -4.95 -3.99 -3.64
N LEU A 254 -3.82 -4.28 -4.32
CA LEU A 254 -3.80 -4.58 -5.75
C LEU A 254 -4.26 -6.01 -6.08
N ARG A 255 -4.11 -6.96 -5.15
CA ARG A 255 -4.60 -8.34 -5.28
C ARG A 255 -6.08 -8.51 -4.95
N LYS A 256 -6.78 -7.42 -4.58
CA LYS A 256 -8.18 -7.43 -4.11
C LYS A 256 -8.43 -8.45 -2.98
N ASP A 257 -7.42 -8.75 -2.18
CA ASP A 257 -7.54 -9.61 -1.02
C ASP A 257 -7.97 -8.73 0.17
N GLU A 258 -9.27 -8.65 0.42
CA GLU A 258 -9.87 -7.78 1.46
C GLU A 258 -9.56 -8.23 2.90
N SER A 259 -8.73 -9.27 3.09
CA SER A 259 -8.51 -9.92 4.38
C SER A 259 -7.39 -9.33 5.26
N VAL A 260 -6.75 -8.21 4.89
CA VAL A 260 -5.67 -7.64 5.71
C VAL A 260 -6.17 -7.05 7.03
N GLN A 261 -6.01 -7.86 8.09
CA GLN A 261 -5.87 -7.36 9.45
C GLN A 261 -4.53 -6.64 9.55
N ILE A 262 -4.61 -5.33 9.74
CA ILE A 262 -3.45 -4.50 10.13
C ILE A 262 -3.16 -4.88 11.58
N LEU A 263 -1.98 -5.46 11.83
CA LEU A 263 -1.48 -5.80 13.17
C LEU A 263 -1.12 -4.54 13.96
#